data_AF-A0A8S0VPT4-F1
#
_entry.id   AF-A0A8S0VPT4-F1
#
_cell.length_a   1.000
_cell.length_b   1.000
_cell.length_c   1.000
_cell.angle_alpha   90.00
_cell.angle_beta   90.00
_cell.angle_gamma   90.00
#
_symmetry.space_group_name_H-M   'P 1'
#
loop_
_entity.id
_entity.type
_entity.pdbx_description
1 polymer ?
#
loop_
_entity_poly.entity_id
_entity_poly.type
_entity_poly.pdbx_seq_one_letter_code
_entity_poly.pdbx_strand_id
1 'polypeptide(L)'
;MKKLRHPNIVLFMGAVTRPPNLSIVTEFLPRGSLYRLIHRPNNQLDERRRLRMALDAARGMNYLHNCTPVIVHRDLKSPNLLVDKNWVVK
;
A
#
# COMPACT_ATOMS: atom_id res chain seq x y z
N MET A 1 -8.60 13.71 3.92
CA MET A 1 -8.90 12.28 4.13
C MET A 1 -9.87 12.13 5.30
N LYS A 2 -11.18 12.07 5.04
CA LYS A 2 -12.08 11.29 5.93
C LYS A 2 -11.38 9.94 6.12
N LYS A 3 -11.17 9.50 7.37
CA LYS A 3 -10.24 8.43 7.77
C LYS A 3 -10.31 7.24 6.79
N LEU A 4 -9.42 7.22 5.79
CA LEU A 4 -9.33 6.10 4.85
C LEU A 4 -8.90 4.90 5.67
N ARG A 5 -9.78 3.92 5.78
CA ARG A 5 -9.55 2.71 6.57
C ARG A 5 -9.99 1.54 5.73
N HIS A 6 -9.00 0.83 5.21
CA HIS A 6 -9.20 -0.36 4.41
C HIS A 6 -7.99 -1.29 4.61
N PRO A 7 -8.16 -2.62 4.64
CA PRO A 7 -7.04 -3.56 4.83
C PRO A 7 -5.92 -3.42 3.80
N ASN A 8 -6.25 -2.99 2.57
CA ASN A 8 -5.33 -2.79 1.45
C ASN A 8 -5.10 -1.30 1.11
N ILE A 9 -5.12 -0.43 2.11
CA ILE A 9 -4.69 0.97 1.99
C ILE A 9 -3.76 1.26 3.16
N VAL A 10 -2.59 1.82 2.89
CA VAL A 10 -1.63 2.22 3.93
C VAL A 10 -2.30 3.19 4.91
N LEU A 11 -2.30 2.82 6.19
CA LEU A 11 -2.89 3.63 7.24
C LEU A 11 -2.08 4.90 7.48
N PHE A 12 -2.68 6.05 7.18
CA PHE A 12 -2.22 7.35 7.69
C PHE A 12 -2.52 7.46 9.19
N MET A 13 -1.48 7.65 10.00
CA MET A 13 -1.59 7.80 11.46
C MET A 13 -1.56 9.27 11.88
N GLY A 14 -0.81 10.11 11.17
CA GLY A 14 -0.69 11.52 11.48
C GLY A 14 0.39 12.20 10.66
N ALA A 15 0.65 13.47 10.98
CA ALA A 15 1.70 14.25 10.33
C ALA A 15 2.40 15.13 11.36
N VAL A 16 3.70 15.32 11.18
CA VAL A 16 4.46 16.40 11.82
C VAL A 16 4.30 17.62 10.93
N THR A 17 3.65 18.66 11.46
CA THR A 17 3.31 19.89 10.71
C THR A 17 4.18 21.09 11.09
N ARG A 18 5.11 20.91 12.03
CA ARG A 18 6.02 21.98 12.47
C ARG A 18 7.28 21.99 11.59
N PRO A 19 7.62 23.13 10.96
CA PRO A 19 8.90 23.31 10.26
C PRO A 19 10.11 23.13 11.19
N PRO A 20 11.30 22.76 10.66
CA PRO A 20 11.58 22.47 9.25
C PRO A 20 11.23 21.03 8.83
N ASN A 21 10.87 20.16 9.77
CA ASN A 21 10.76 18.72 9.55
C ASN A 21 9.32 18.28 9.31
N LEU A 22 8.71 18.75 8.21
CA LEU A 22 7.41 18.24 7.78
C LEU A 22 7.51 16.74 7.49
N SER A 23 6.62 15.93 8.06
CA SER A 23 6.67 14.47 7.91
C SER A 23 5.29 13.83 7.95
N ILE A 24 5.13 12.69 7.28
CA ILE A 24 3.93 11.86 7.31
C ILE A 24 4.24 10.60 8.12
N VAL A 25 3.34 10.24 9.03
CA VAL A 25 3.45 9.03 9.85
C VAL A 25 2.42 8.01 9.35
N THR A 26 2.89 6.83 8.98
CA THR A 26 2.05 5.70 8.53
C THR A 26 2.31 4.46 9.36
N GLU A 27 1.48 3.43 9.17
CA GLU A 27 1.85 2.08 9.62
C GLU A 27 3.17 1.62 9.00
N PHE A 28 3.93 0.84 9.76
CA PHE A 28 5.19 0.25 9.29
C PHE A 28 4.93 -1.07 8.55
N LEU A 29 5.44 -1.17 7.34
CA LEU A 29 5.26 -2.33 6.44
C LEU A 29 6.64 -2.98 6.18
N PRO A 30 7.02 -4.01 6.97
CA PRO A 30 8.40 -4.46 7.09
C PRO A 30 9.00 -5.07 5.82
N ARG A 31 8.16 -5.47 4.85
CA ARG A 31 8.64 -6.05 3.59
C ARG A 31 8.93 -4.99 2.53
N GLY A 32 8.60 -3.73 2.80
CA GLY A 32 8.79 -2.62 1.87
C GLY A 32 7.90 -2.75 0.63
N SER A 33 8.38 -2.24 -0.50
CA SER A 33 7.62 -2.22 -1.74
C SER A 33 7.55 -3.58 -2.44
N LEU A 34 6.41 -3.85 -3.07
CA LEU A 34 6.21 -5.01 -3.92
C LEU A 34 7.24 -5.07 -5.06
N TYR A 35 7.64 -3.91 -5.60
CA TYR A 35 8.73 -3.81 -6.57
C TYR A 35 10.01 -4.52 -6.10
N ARG A 36 10.45 -4.27 -4.86
CA ARG A 36 11.65 -4.91 -4.30
C ARG A 36 11.47 -6.40 -4.09
N LEU A 37 10.25 -6.89 -3.89
CA LEU A 37 10.00 -8.32 -3.66
C LEU A 37 10.00 -9.10 -4.97
N ILE A 38 9.38 -8.57 -6.03
CA ILE A 38 9.27 -9.28 -7.31
C ILE A 38 10.58 -9.28 -8.13
N HIS A 39 11.45 -8.28 -7.93
CA HIS A 39 12.74 -8.15 -8.63
C HIS A 39 13.93 -8.76 -7.85
N ARG A 40 13.71 -9.45 -6.73
CA ARG A 40 14.79 -10.14 -6.01
C ARG A 40 15.26 -11.37 -6.82
N PRO A 41 16.57 -11.60 -6.93
CA PRO A 41 17.12 -12.72 -7.71
C PRO A 41 16.66 -14.11 -7.23
N ASN A 42 16.24 -14.25 -5.96
CA ASN A 42 15.65 -15.47 -5.39
C ASN A 42 14.23 -15.22 -4.85
N ASN A 43 13.35 -14.65 -5.67
CA ASN A 43 11.96 -14.44 -5.28
C ASN A 43 11.27 -15.79 -5.03
N GLN A 44 10.79 -16.00 -3.79
CA GLN A 44 10.04 -17.18 -3.36
C GLN A 44 8.52 -16.93 -3.41
N LEU A 45 8.06 -15.99 -4.24
CA LEU A 45 6.64 -15.72 -4.39
C LEU A 45 6.05 -16.79 -5.32
N ASP A 46 5.43 -17.80 -4.72
CA ASP A 46 4.61 -18.77 -5.44
C ASP A 46 3.43 -18.08 -6.17
N GLU A 47 2.85 -18.78 -7.14
CA GLU A 47 1.75 -18.25 -7.96
C GLU A 47 0.54 -17.83 -7.12
N ARG A 48 0.17 -18.65 -6.13
CA ARG A 48 -0.97 -18.39 -5.25
C ARG A 48 -0.79 -17.06 -4.51
N ARG A 49 0.42 -16.78 -4.03
CA ARG A 49 0.78 -15.54 -3.35
C ARG A 49 0.75 -14.35 -4.30
N ARG A 50 1.25 -14.50 -5.53
CA ARG A 50 1.17 -13.45 -6.55
C ARG A 50 -0.28 -13.07 -6.87
N LEU A 51 -1.16 -14.06 -7.06
CA LEU A 51 -2.58 -13.82 -7.27
C LEU A 51 -3.23 -13.14 -6.06
N ARG A 52 -2.86 -13.53 -4.84
CA ARG A 52 -3.38 -12.88 -3.63
C ARG A 52 -2.94 -11.41 -3.54
N MET A 53 -1.67 -11.13 -3.84
CA MET A 53 -1.11 -9.77 -3.86
C MET A 53 -1.80 -8.88 -4.91
N ALA A 54 -2.07 -9.43 -6.10
CA ALA A 54 -2.82 -8.72 -7.15
C ALA A 54 -4.26 -8.41 -6.71
N LEU A 55 -4.94 -9.39 -6.06
CA LEU A 55 -6.28 -9.19 -5.52
C LEU A 55 -6.31 -8.12 -4.42
N ASP A 56 -5.32 -8.12 -3.54
CA ASP A 56 -5.18 -7.11 -2.48
C ASP A 56 -5.03 -5.70 -3.06
N ALA A 57 -4.16 -5.52 -4.08
CA ALA A 57 -4.02 -4.25 -4.79
C ALA A 57 -5.34 -3.80 -5.46
N ALA A 58 -6.04 -4.74 -6.13
CA ALA A 58 -7.33 -4.47 -6.76
C ALA A 58 -8.40 -4.04 -5.74
N ARG A 59 -8.43 -4.68 -4.55
CA ARG A 59 -9.34 -4.30 -3.46
C ARG A 59 -9.06 -2.89 -2.94
N GLY A 60 -7.79 -2.52 -2.75
CA GLY A 60 -7.39 -1.17 -2.39
C GLY A 60 -7.90 -0.13 -3.39
N MET A 61 -7.67 -0.37 -4.68
CA MET A 61 -8.15 0.53 -5.74
C MET A 61 -9.68 0.60 -5.82
N ASN A 62 -10.36 -0.54 -5.68
CA ASN A 62 -11.82 -0.57 -5.64
C ASN A 62 -12.37 0.28 -4.49
N TYR A 63 -11.75 0.20 -3.30
CA TYR A 63 -12.13 1.05 -2.16
C TYR A 63 -11.95 2.54 -2.46
N LEU A 64 -10.81 2.96 -3.03
CA LEU A 64 -10.57 4.36 -3.41
C LEU A 64 -11.58 4.86 -4.45
N HIS A 65 -11.89 4.03 -5.45
CA HIS A 65 -12.82 4.38 -6.51
C HIS A 65 -14.28 4.45 -6.05
N ASN A 66 -14.63 3.76 -4.96
CA ASN A 66 -15.96 3.82 -4.33
C ASN A 66 -16.09 4.92 -3.26
N CYS A 67 -15.04 5.68 -2.98
CA CYS A 67 -15.15 6.84 -2.08
C CYS A 67 -16.01 7.96 -2.69
N THR A 68 -16.60 8.80 -1.84
CA THR A 68 -17.32 10.01 -2.28
C THR A 68 -16.71 11.24 -1.61
N PRO A 69 -16.01 12.11 -2.36
CA PRO A 69 -15.75 12.02 -3.81
C PRO A 69 -14.82 10.85 -4.18
N VAL A 70 -14.87 10.42 -5.45
CA VAL A 70 -14.02 9.36 -6.00
C VAL A 70 -12.55 9.76 -5.84
N ILE A 71 -11.73 8.85 -5.33
CA ILE A 71 -10.29 9.07 -5.16
C ILE A 71 -9.54 8.38 -6.29
N VAL A 72 -8.88 9.14 -7.14
CA VAL A 72 -7.99 8.63 -8.18
C VAL A 72 -6.56 8.61 -7.63
N HIS A 73 -5.92 7.44 -7.55
CA HIS A 73 -4.56 7.31 -7.00
C HIS A 73 -3.51 8.06 -7.85
N ARG A 74 -3.65 8.07 -9.18
CA ARG A 74 -2.76 8.74 -10.17
C ARG A 74 -1.32 8.22 -10.32
N ASP A 75 -0.85 7.35 -9.43
CA ASP A 75 0.51 6.80 -9.46
C ASP A 75 0.54 5.34 -8.99
N LEU A 76 -0.38 4.52 -9.50
CA LEU A 76 -0.46 3.10 -9.15
C LEU A 76 0.65 2.33 -9.86
N LYS A 77 1.62 1.85 -9.09
CA LYS A 77 2.77 1.06 -9.57
C LYS A 77 3.37 0.24 -8.42
N SER A 78 4.10 -0.83 -8.74
CA SER A 78 4.66 -1.74 -7.72
C SER A 78 5.61 -1.09 -6.69
N PRO A 79 6.28 0.06 -6.96
CA PRO A 79 6.98 0.80 -5.91
C PRO A 79 6.08 1.41 -4.82
N ASN A 80 4.83 1.75 -5.15
CA ASN A 80 3.87 2.39 -4.23
C ASN A 80 2.94 1.38 -3.55
N LEU A 81 3.05 0.10 -3.90
CA LEU A 81 2.37 -1.00 -3.20
C LEU A 81 3.29 -1.54 -2.12
N LEU A 82 2.90 -1.41 -0.86
CA LEU A 82 3.71 -1.83 0.28
C LEU A 82 3.18 -3.15 0.85
N VAL A 83 4.07 -3.94 1.45
CA VAL A 83 3.72 -5.31 1.90
C VAL A 83 3.96 -5.46 3.41
N ASP A 84 2.92 -5.93 4.10
CA ASP A 84 2.95 -6.12 5.54
C ASP A 84 3.65 -7.44 5.95
N LYS A 85 3.71 -7.69 7.26
CA LYS A 85 4.30 -8.92 7.81
C LYS A 85 3.58 -10.20 7.38
N ASN A 86 2.29 -10.12 7.08
CA ASN A 86 1.40 -11.22 6.70
C ASN A 86 1.30 -11.41 5.17
N TRP A 87 2.12 -10.70 4.39
CA TRP A 87 2.09 -10.70 2.92
C TRP A 87 0.84 -10.10 2.30
N VAL A 88 0.14 -9.23 3.04
CA VAL A 88 -0.95 -8.41 2.53
C VAL A 88 -0.36 -7.18 1.83
N VAL A 89 -0.86 -6.90 0.63
CA VAL A 89 -0.52 -5.67 -0.11
C VAL A 89 -1.41 -4.52 0.32
N LYS A 90 -0.81 -3.35 0.50
CA LYS A 90 -1.46 -2.09 0.86
C LYS A 90 -1.06 -0.94 -0.05
#